data_AF-A0A2G6EN16-F1
#
_entry.id   AF-A0A2G6EN16-F1
#
_cell.length_a   1.000
_cell.length_b   1.000
_cell.length_c   1.000
_cell.angle_alpha   90.00
_cell.angle_beta   90.00
_cell.angle_gamma   90.00
#
_symmetry.space_group_name_H-M   'P 1'
#
loop_
_entity.id
_entity.type
_entity.pdbx_description
1 polymer ?
#
loop_
_entity_poly.entity_id
_entity_poly.type
_entity_poly.pdbx_seq_one_letter_code
_entity_poly.pdbx_strand_id
1 'polypeptide(L)'
;MNTHSETSTLPGWLGNMAAGVLPLLTRFIFAATLLMFFWRSALTKLGDGFAGLWTPSLDAYVQILPWRMEAVGYDPVALSVLDRFIVVAATWAELVLPALIVLGLFTRLSALGMLGFIAVMTVVDIVGHGVVSGAWFDGDPASVIADLRLFWVLALSVLLLLGGGWLSLDRLFGSRY
;
A
#
# COMPACT_ATOMS: atom_id res chain seq x y z
N MET A 1 -4.39 -50.41 16.82
CA MET A 1 -5.28 -49.24 16.77
C MET A 1 -4.48 -48.11 16.13
N ASN A 2 -4.47 -48.05 14.79
CA ASN A 2 -3.71 -47.05 14.04
C ASN A 2 -4.67 -45.89 13.72
N THR A 3 -4.58 -44.82 14.49
CA THR A 3 -5.26 -43.56 14.18
C THR A 3 -4.46 -42.85 13.09
N HIS A 4 -4.79 -43.14 11.82
CA HIS A 4 -4.41 -42.28 10.72
C HIS A 4 -5.09 -40.92 10.92
N SER A 5 -4.32 -39.92 11.34
CA SER A 5 -4.74 -38.53 11.28
C SER A 5 -4.78 -38.12 9.81
N GLU A 6 -5.92 -38.35 9.15
CA GLU A 6 -6.25 -37.76 7.86
C GLU A 6 -6.38 -36.25 8.04
N THR A 7 -5.24 -35.56 8.02
CA THR A 7 -5.22 -34.14 7.70
C THR A 7 -5.51 -34.07 6.20
N SER A 8 -6.71 -33.62 5.86
CA SER A 8 -7.15 -33.42 4.48
C SER A 8 -6.35 -32.26 3.86
N THR A 9 -5.09 -32.53 3.49
CA THR A 9 -4.29 -31.60 2.70
C THR A 9 -4.96 -31.46 1.34
N LEU A 10 -5.26 -30.23 0.93
CA LEU A 10 -5.76 -29.94 -0.42
C LEU A 10 -4.90 -30.67 -1.46
N PRO A 11 -5.49 -31.21 -2.55
CA PRO A 11 -4.72 -31.84 -3.61
C PRO A 11 -3.59 -30.91 -4.07
N GLY A 12 -2.35 -31.43 -4.18
CA GLY A 12 -1.16 -30.58 -4.42
C GLY A 12 -1.25 -29.69 -5.67
N TRP A 13 -2.00 -30.10 -6.69
CA TRP A 13 -2.27 -29.28 -7.87
C TRP A 13 -3.07 -28.02 -7.55
N LEU A 14 -4.07 -28.13 -6.65
CA LEU A 14 -4.92 -27.01 -6.24
C LEU A 14 -4.11 -25.99 -5.42
N GLY A 15 -3.22 -26.47 -4.54
CA GLY A 15 -2.30 -25.60 -3.81
C GLY A 15 -1.38 -24.81 -4.74
N ASN A 16 -0.80 -25.47 -5.75
CA ASN A 16 0.04 -24.81 -6.75
C ASN A 16 -0.73 -23.80 -7.61
N MET A 17 -1.96 -24.12 -8.00
CA MET A 17 -2.81 -23.18 -8.73
C MET A 17 -3.16 -21.98 -7.86
N ALA A 18 -3.53 -22.18 -6.59
CA ALA A 18 -3.83 -21.10 -5.67
C ALA A 18 -2.64 -20.15 -5.46
N ALA A 19 -1.44 -20.68 -5.19
CA ALA A 19 -0.21 -19.91 -5.03
C ALA A 19 0.19 -19.13 -6.30
N GLY A 20 -0.21 -19.63 -7.47
CA GLY A 20 0.04 -18.98 -8.76
C GLY A 20 -0.98 -17.91 -9.13
N VAL A 21 -2.25 -18.29 -9.13
CA VAL A 21 -3.38 -17.50 -9.65
C VAL A 21 -3.80 -16.41 -8.68
N LEU A 22 -3.90 -16.72 -7.37
CA LEU A 22 -4.41 -15.74 -6.41
C LEU A 22 -3.57 -14.47 -6.39
N PRO A 23 -2.22 -14.53 -6.28
CA PRO A 23 -1.45 -13.29 -6.26
C PRO A 23 -1.45 -12.56 -7.60
N LEU A 24 -1.52 -13.28 -8.73
CA LEU A 24 -1.64 -12.64 -10.05
C LEU A 24 -2.96 -11.86 -10.16
N LEU A 25 -4.08 -12.48 -9.77
CA LEU A 25 -5.39 -11.81 -9.74
C LEU A 25 -5.39 -10.64 -8.76
N THR A 26 -4.80 -10.81 -7.58
CA THR A 26 -4.69 -9.73 -6.60
C THR A 26 -3.89 -8.54 -7.13
N ARG A 27 -2.74 -8.78 -7.80
CA ARG A 27 -1.97 -7.70 -8.44
C ARG A 27 -2.75 -7.03 -9.56
N PHE A 28 -3.49 -7.79 -10.36
CA PHE A 28 -4.35 -7.24 -11.40
C PHE A 28 -5.46 -6.36 -10.81
N ILE A 29 -6.17 -6.85 -9.78
CA ILE A 29 -7.22 -6.08 -9.09
C ILE A 29 -6.63 -4.81 -8.49
N PHE A 30 -5.49 -4.91 -7.79
CA PHE A 30 -4.77 -3.76 -7.26
C PHE A 30 -4.42 -2.75 -8.36
N ALA A 31 -3.94 -3.22 -9.52
CA ALA A 31 -3.65 -2.35 -10.65
C ALA A 31 -4.92 -1.64 -11.18
N ALA A 32 -6.02 -2.37 -11.29
CA ALA A 32 -7.28 -1.87 -11.83
C ALA A 32 -7.96 -0.85 -10.90
N THR A 33 -7.82 -0.99 -9.58
CA THR A 33 -8.56 -0.16 -8.61
C THR A 33 -7.69 0.86 -7.87
N LEU A 34 -6.41 0.56 -7.63
CA LEU A 34 -5.55 1.35 -6.72
C LEU A 34 -4.34 2.00 -7.39
N LEU A 35 -3.78 1.43 -8.46
CA LEU A 35 -2.56 2.00 -9.07
C LEU A 35 -2.75 3.46 -9.47
N MET A 36 -3.82 3.76 -10.22
CA MET A 36 -4.08 5.13 -10.66
C MET A 36 -4.54 6.04 -9.51
N PHE A 37 -5.14 5.49 -8.45
CA PHE A 37 -5.48 6.24 -7.24
C PHE A 37 -4.19 6.75 -6.58
N PHE A 38 -3.25 5.86 -6.27
CA PHE A 38 -1.98 6.24 -5.64
C PHE A 38 -1.12 7.12 -6.55
N TRP A 39 -1.02 6.82 -7.85
CA TRP A 39 -0.23 7.64 -8.76
C TRP A 39 -0.79 9.03 -8.95
N ARG A 40 -2.11 9.20 -9.09
CA ARG A 40 -2.71 10.54 -9.15
C ARG A 40 -2.46 11.33 -7.87
N SER A 41 -2.53 10.66 -6.72
CA SER A 41 -2.25 11.26 -5.41
C SER A 41 -0.76 11.58 -5.18
N ALA A 42 0.16 10.75 -5.68
CA ALA A 42 1.60 11.00 -5.56
C ALA A 42 2.06 12.13 -6.48
N LEU A 43 1.52 12.20 -7.71
CA LEU A 43 1.89 13.21 -8.69
C LEU A 43 1.52 14.64 -8.26
N THR A 44 0.48 14.82 -7.43
CA THR A 44 0.15 16.14 -6.85
C THR A 44 1.12 16.58 -5.75
N LYS A 45 1.93 15.66 -5.23
CA LYS A 45 2.92 15.92 -4.18
C LYS A 45 4.31 16.25 -4.70
N LEU A 46 4.58 15.94 -5.97
CA LEU A 46 5.83 16.31 -6.62
C LEU A 46 5.86 17.82 -6.88
N GLY A 47 7.04 18.43 -6.74
CA GLY A 47 7.25 19.82 -7.15
C GLY A 47 7.47 19.97 -8.65
N ASP A 48 7.80 21.19 -9.08
CA ASP A 48 8.00 21.49 -10.49
C ASP A 48 9.35 21.00 -11.04
N GLY A 49 9.32 20.54 -12.29
CA GLY A 49 10.51 20.12 -13.05
C GLY A 49 11.25 18.93 -12.44
N PHE A 50 12.50 18.72 -12.87
CA PHE A 50 13.30 17.58 -12.41
C PHE A 50 13.69 17.66 -10.93
N ALA A 51 13.91 18.88 -10.42
CA ALA A 51 14.16 19.10 -8.99
C ALA A 51 12.95 18.72 -8.12
N GLY A 52 11.74 18.83 -8.68
CA GLY A 52 10.46 18.44 -8.08
C GLY A 52 10.38 17.00 -7.55
N LEU A 53 11.29 16.12 -8.00
CA LEU A 53 11.46 14.76 -7.48
C LEU A 53 11.99 14.73 -6.03
N TRP A 54 12.65 15.79 -5.58
CA TRP A 54 13.26 15.91 -4.26
C TRP A 54 12.78 17.14 -3.49
N THR A 55 12.02 18.02 -4.14
CA THR A 55 11.38 19.19 -3.54
C THR A 55 9.86 19.01 -3.59
N PRO A 56 9.24 18.44 -2.53
CA PRO A 56 7.79 18.25 -2.49
C PRO A 56 7.03 19.57 -2.58
N SER A 57 5.82 19.53 -3.12
CA SER A 57 4.91 20.67 -3.15
C SER A 57 4.47 21.06 -1.74
N LEU A 58 3.95 22.28 -1.56
CA LEU A 58 3.36 22.70 -0.28
C LEU A 58 2.25 21.73 0.16
N ASP A 59 1.41 21.32 -0.79
CA ASP A 59 0.32 20.37 -0.56
C ASP A 59 0.81 19.02 -0.05
N ALA A 60 2.02 18.59 -0.44
CA ALA A 60 2.63 17.36 0.08
C ALA A 60 2.87 17.44 1.60
N TYR A 61 3.39 18.56 2.08
CA TYR A 61 3.63 18.76 3.51
C TYR A 61 2.31 18.81 4.29
N VAL A 62 1.30 19.49 3.75
CA VAL A 62 -0.03 19.56 4.37
C VAL A 62 -0.68 18.17 4.40
N GLN A 63 -0.59 17.41 3.32
CA GLN A 63 -1.21 16.08 3.24
C GLN A 63 -0.51 15.04 4.12
N ILE A 64 0.82 15.08 4.24
CA ILE A 64 1.60 14.05 4.95
C ILE A 64 1.81 14.42 6.43
N LEU A 65 2.02 15.69 6.75
CA LEU A 65 2.31 16.18 8.11
C LEU A 65 1.39 17.35 8.53
N PRO A 66 0.05 17.19 8.51
CA PRO A 66 -0.90 18.30 8.72
C PRO A 66 -0.68 19.04 10.05
N TRP A 67 -0.52 18.32 11.17
CA TRP A 67 -0.30 18.95 12.48
C TRP A 67 1.03 19.68 12.61
N ARG A 68 2.08 19.23 11.91
CA ARG A 68 3.38 19.94 11.89
C ARG A 68 3.24 21.25 11.13
N MET A 69 2.54 21.22 10.00
CA MET A 69 2.26 22.41 9.19
C MET A 69 1.43 23.41 9.97
N GLU A 70 0.38 22.97 10.65
CA GLU A 70 -0.43 23.85 11.50
C GLU A 70 0.40 24.49 12.62
N ALA A 71 1.25 23.72 13.30
CA ALA A 71 2.10 24.21 14.39
C ALA A 71 3.11 25.29 13.96
N VAL A 72 3.45 25.36 12.68
CA VAL A 72 4.36 26.36 12.11
C VAL A 72 3.64 27.41 11.24
N GLY A 73 2.31 27.52 11.35
CA GLY A 73 1.54 28.50 10.60
C GLY A 73 1.58 28.29 9.08
N TYR A 74 1.70 27.04 8.64
CA TYR A 74 1.80 26.61 7.24
C TYR A 74 3.06 27.08 6.51
N ASP A 75 4.13 27.45 7.22
CA ASP A 75 5.44 27.73 6.63
C ASP A 75 6.32 26.45 6.58
N PRO A 76 6.50 25.80 5.41
CA PRO A 76 7.33 24.60 5.30
C PRO A 76 8.83 24.87 5.52
N VAL A 77 9.28 26.14 5.44
CA VAL A 77 10.68 26.51 5.69
C VAL A 77 11.02 26.32 7.17
N ALA A 78 10.06 26.54 8.06
CA ALA A 78 10.20 26.37 9.50
C ALA A 78 10.26 24.90 9.95
N LEU A 79 9.95 23.94 9.07
CA LEU A 79 10.04 22.51 9.37
C LEU A 79 11.48 22.00 9.42
N SER A 80 11.69 20.96 10.23
CA SER A 80 13.01 20.33 10.40
C SER A 80 13.45 19.58 9.13
N VAL A 81 14.76 19.31 9.04
CA VAL A 81 15.30 18.46 7.95
C VAL A 81 14.68 17.06 7.97
N LEU A 82 14.35 16.53 9.16
CA LEU A 82 13.69 15.24 9.30
C LEU A 82 12.28 15.24 8.71
N ASP A 83 11.49 16.30 8.95
CA ASP A 83 10.15 16.43 8.37
C ASP A 83 10.20 16.42 6.84
N ARG A 84 11.16 17.14 6.25
CA ARG A 84 11.37 17.15 4.80
C ARG A 84 11.73 15.76 4.27
N PHE A 85 12.61 15.03 4.97
CA PHE A 85 12.94 13.66 4.59
C PHE A 85 11.73 12.73 4.65
N ILE A 86 10.90 12.84 5.69
CA ILE A 86 9.67 12.05 5.84
C ILE A 86 8.73 12.33 4.67
N VAL A 87 8.50 13.59 4.30
CA VAL A 87 7.61 13.95 3.19
C VAL A 87 8.14 13.41 1.87
N VAL A 88 9.43 13.60 1.57
CA VAL A 88 10.06 13.04 0.36
C VAL A 88 9.91 11.52 0.33
N ALA A 89 10.24 10.83 1.42
CA ALA A 89 10.16 9.38 1.50
C ALA A 89 8.72 8.86 1.34
N ALA A 90 7.73 9.54 1.94
CA ALA A 90 6.32 9.19 1.80
C ALA A 90 5.82 9.40 0.36
N THR A 91 6.18 10.50 -0.30
CA THR A 91 5.84 10.75 -1.71
C THR A 91 6.44 9.68 -2.62
N TRP A 92 7.70 9.32 -2.42
CA TRP A 92 8.34 8.25 -3.19
C TRP A 92 7.72 6.87 -2.91
N ALA A 93 7.39 6.58 -1.66
CA ALA A 93 6.70 5.34 -1.28
C ALA A 93 5.34 5.23 -1.98
N GLU A 94 4.56 6.32 -1.99
CA GLU A 94 3.25 6.41 -2.65
C GLU A 94 3.33 6.18 -4.16
N LEU A 95 4.45 6.56 -4.79
CA LEU A 95 4.67 6.37 -6.23
C LEU A 95 5.21 4.97 -6.56
N VAL A 96 6.22 4.51 -5.82
CA VAL A 96 7.03 3.34 -6.17
C VAL A 96 6.39 2.04 -5.68
N LEU A 97 5.87 1.99 -4.45
CA LEU A 97 5.31 0.75 -3.89
C LEU A 97 4.17 0.17 -4.76
N PRO A 98 3.20 0.96 -5.26
CA PRO A 98 2.17 0.45 -6.18
C PRO A 98 2.76 -0.19 -7.44
N ALA A 99 3.80 0.41 -8.02
CA ALA A 99 4.45 -0.12 -9.22
C ALA A 99 5.13 -1.46 -8.94
N LEU A 100 5.85 -1.57 -7.81
CA LEU A 100 6.48 -2.82 -7.39
C LEU A 100 5.46 -3.93 -7.14
N ILE A 101 4.32 -3.60 -6.52
CA ILE A 101 3.21 -4.53 -6.35
C ILE A 101 2.72 -5.05 -7.70
N VAL A 102 2.41 -4.19 -8.67
CA VAL A 102 1.86 -4.62 -9.97
C VAL A 102 2.87 -5.48 -10.74
N LEU A 103 4.13 -5.08 -10.77
CA LEU A 103 5.19 -5.84 -11.43
C LEU A 103 5.49 -7.18 -10.74
N GLY A 104 5.08 -7.35 -9.48
CA GLY A 104 5.47 -8.49 -8.67
C GLY A 104 6.98 -8.46 -8.40
N LEU A 105 7.50 -7.31 -7.97
CA LEU A 105 8.91 -7.13 -7.66
C LEU A 105 9.08 -6.90 -6.15
N PHE A 106 9.93 -7.74 -5.54
CA PHE A 106 10.06 -7.91 -4.10
C PHE A 106 8.70 -8.02 -3.41
N THR A 107 7.79 -8.84 -3.95
CA THR A 107 6.34 -8.72 -3.69
C THR A 107 6.00 -8.71 -2.20
N ARG A 108 6.64 -9.58 -1.40
CA ARG A 108 6.42 -9.62 0.05
C ARG A 108 6.85 -8.34 0.76
N LEU A 109 8.03 -7.82 0.40
CA LEU A 109 8.56 -6.58 0.96
C LEU A 109 7.71 -5.38 0.53
N SER A 110 7.35 -5.31 -0.76
CA SER A 110 6.48 -4.28 -1.30
C SER A 110 5.10 -4.29 -0.64
N ALA A 111 4.53 -5.48 -0.39
CA ALA A 111 3.26 -5.64 0.31
C ALA A 111 3.34 -5.18 1.77
N LEU A 112 4.41 -5.53 2.47
CA LEU A 112 4.66 -5.07 3.83
C LEU A 112 4.83 -3.54 3.89
N GLY A 113 5.59 -2.97 2.96
CA GLY A 113 5.76 -1.52 2.83
C GLY A 113 4.43 -0.81 2.57
N MET A 114 3.61 -1.35 1.67
CA MET A 114 2.30 -0.79 1.34
C MET A 114 1.32 -0.89 2.51
N LEU A 115 1.36 -1.98 3.29
CA LEU A 115 0.57 -2.11 4.53
C LEU A 115 0.95 -1.04 5.55
N GLY A 116 2.25 -0.85 5.78
CA GLY A 116 2.75 0.22 6.66
C GLY A 116 2.36 1.61 6.17
N PHE A 117 2.49 1.86 4.86
CA PHE A 117 2.09 3.12 4.24
C PHE A 117 0.59 3.40 4.42
N ILE A 118 -0.27 2.42 4.15
CA ILE A 118 -1.73 2.55 4.35
C ILE A 118 -2.08 2.76 5.82
N ALA A 119 -1.37 2.12 6.75
CA ALA A 119 -1.60 2.33 8.18
C ALA A 119 -1.28 3.78 8.58
N VAL A 120 -0.13 4.32 8.15
CA VAL A 120 0.24 5.73 8.41
C VAL A 120 -0.73 6.69 7.73
N MET A 121 -1.04 6.47 6.45
CA MET A 121 -2.06 7.24 5.72
C MET A 121 -3.40 7.22 6.45
N THR A 122 -3.78 6.08 7.05
CA THR A 122 -5.03 5.98 7.80
C THR A 122 -5.05 6.85 9.03
N VAL A 123 -3.95 6.87 9.78
CA VAL A 123 -3.81 7.76 10.94
C VAL A 123 -3.85 9.22 10.49
N VAL A 124 -3.14 9.57 9.43
CA VAL A 124 -3.09 10.95 8.92
C VAL A 124 -4.46 11.41 8.43
N ASP A 125 -5.22 10.57 7.72
CA ASP A 125 -6.54 10.94 7.23
C ASP A 125 -7.54 11.15 8.37
N ILE A 126 -7.57 10.25 9.36
CA ILE A 126 -8.52 10.36 10.48
C ILE A 126 -8.12 11.50 11.42
N VAL A 127 -6.87 11.49 11.88
CA VAL A 127 -6.40 12.38 12.95
C VAL A 127 -5.97 13.74 12.40
N GLY A 128 -5.32 13.74 11.24
CA GLY A 128 -4.78 14.94 10.61
C GLY A 128 -5.79 15.69 9.74
N HIS A 129 -6.59 14.98 8.95
CA HIS A 129 -7.57 15.58 8.03
C HIS A 129 -9.02 15.50 8.53
N GLY A 130 -9.27 14.85 9.67
CA GLY A 130 -10.61 14.73 10.24
C GLY A 130 -11.57 13.86 9.41
N VAL A 131 -11.03 12.97 8.57
CA VAL A 131 -11.85 12.06 7.75
C VAL A 131 -12.56 11.07 8.67
N VAL A 132 -13.88 10.96 8.51
CA VAL A 132 -14.69 10.02 9.27
C VAL A 132 -14.27 8.58 8.93
N SER A 133 -13.92 7.80 9.96
CA SER A 133 -13.45 6.42 9.76
C SER A 133 -14.54 5.49 9.22
N GLY A 134 -15.81 5.78 9.52
CA GLY A 134 -16.91 4.82 9.40
C GLY A 134 -16.90 3.80 10.54
N ALA A 135 -17.82 2.85 10.50
CA ALA A 135 -17.91 1.73 11.44
C ALA A 135 -17.98 0.40 10.68
N TRP A 136 -17.55 -0.68 11.33
CA TRP A 136 -17.78 -2.02 10.78
C TRP A 136 -19.18 -2.51 11.14
N PHE A 137 -19.74 -3.32 10.26
CA PHE A 137 -21.06 -3.96 10.44
C PHE A 137 -22.24 -2.98 10.51
N ASP A 138 -22.10 -1.79 9.94
CA ASP A 138 -23.17 -0.77 9.87
C ASP A 138 -24.05 -0.89 8.61
N GLY A 139 -23.66 -1.76 7.66
CA GLY A 139 -24.39 -2.02 6.43
C GLY A 139 -24.06 -1.07 5.28
N ASP A 140 -23.08 -0.16 5.44
CA ASP A 140 -22.60 0.72 4.36
C ASP A 140 -21.29 0.20 3.74
N PRO A 141 -21.36 -0.54 2.61
CA PRO A 141 -20.16 -1.08 1.96
C PRO A 141 -19.31 0.00 1.27
N ALA A 142 -19.76 1.26 1.22
CA ALA A 142 -19.05 2.37 0.61
C ALA A 142 -18.21 3.18 1.62
N SER A 143 -18.16 2.76 2.89
CA SER A 143 -17.33 3.38 3.92
C SER A 143 -15.85 3.43 3.48
N VAL A 144 -15.38 4.65 3.22
CA VAL A 144 -14.10 4.94 2.51
C VAL A 144 -12.88 4.47 3.31
N ILE A 145 -12.96 4.49 4.64
CA ILE A 145 -11.84 4.11 5.51
C ILE A 145 -12.03 2.70 6.07
N ALA A 146 -13.07 2.46 6.87
CA ALA A 146 -13.21 1.20 7.61
C ALA A 146 -13.34 -0.03 6.70
N ASP A 147 -14.17 0.06 5.66
CA ASP A 147 -14.52 -1.09 4.82
C ASP A 147 -13.61 -1.19 3.61
N LEU A 148 -13.42 -0.09 2.89
CA LEU A 148 -12.60 -0.08 1.68
C LEU A 148 -11.13 -0.44 1.96
N ARG A 149 -10.54 0.07 3.05
CA ARG A 149 -9.15 -0.27 3.41
C ARG A 149 -9.01 -1.70 3.87
N LEU A 150 -10.05 -2.32 4.42
CA LEU A 150 -10.01 -3.73 4.79
C LEU A 150 -9.80 -4.61 3.55
N PHE A 151 -10.41 -4.27 2.41
CA PHE A 151 -10.14 -4.94 1.14
C PHE A 151 -8.70 -4.73 0.66
N TRP A 152 -8.13 -3.54 0.87
CA TRP A 152 -6.73 -3.26 0.51
C TRP A 152 -5.78 -4.10 1.36
N VAL A 153 -6.03 -4.17 2.67
CA VAL A 153 -5.27 -4.99 3.62
C VAL A 153 -5.40 -6.47 3.27
N LEU A 154 -6.59 -6.95 2.91
CA LEU A 154 -6.80 -8.33 2.47
C LEU A 154 -5.97 -8.63 1.22
N ALA A 155 -6.05 -7.78 0.19
CA ALA A 155 -5.28 -7.92 -1.03
C ALA A 155 -3.77 -7.98 -0.74
N LEU A 156 -3.25 -7.03 0.03
CA LEU A 156 -1.83 -7.00 0.37
C LEU A 156 -1.40 -8.18 1.25
N SER A 157 -2.28 -8.67 2.13
CA SER A 157 -2.03 -9.88 2.93
C SER A 157 -1.91 -11.12 2.06
N VAL A 158 -2.73 -11.25 1.01
CA VAL A 158 -2.58 -12.33 0.02
C VAL A 158 -1.19 -12.29 -0.62
N LEU A 159 -0.72 -11.11 -1.04
CA LEU A 159 0.61 -10.94 -1.64
C LEU A 159 1.75 -11.19 -0.64
N LEU A 160 1.57 -10.76 0.61
CA LEU A 160 2.56 -10.96 1.68
C LEU A 160 2.73 -12.46 2.00
N LEU A 161 1.64 -13.21 2.07
CA LEU A 161 1.64 -14.61 2.46
C LEU A 161 1.98 -15.54 1.30
N LEU A 162 1.40 -15.31 0.12
CA LEU A 162 1.55 -16.19 -1.06
C LEU A 162 2.66 -15.74 -2.03
N GLY A 163 3.21 -14.54 -1.87
CA GLY A 163 4.24 -13.98 -2.75
C GLY A 163 3.68 -13.41 -4.06
N GLY A 164 4.50 -13.36 -5.11
CA GLY A 164 4.14 -12.68 -6.37
C GLY A 164 3.23 -13.44 -7.34
N GLY A 165 3.04 -14.74 -7.18
CA GLY A 165 2.21 -15.53 -8.11
C GLY A 165 2.83 -15.66 -9.51
N TRP A 166 2.01 -16.07 -10.47
CA TRP A 166 2.40 -16.21 -11.87
C TRP A 166 2.71 -14.86 -12.52
N LEU A 167 3.63 -14.82 -13.50
CA LEU A 167 4.05 -13.58 -14.18
C LEU A 167 4.68 -12.52 -13.25
N SER A 168 5.16 -12.93 -12.07
CA SER A 168 5.90 -12.08 -11.15
C SER A 168 7.36 -11.94 -11.56
N LEU A 169 7.92 -10.74 -11.45
CA LEU A 169 9.36 -10.50 -11.64
C LEU A 169 10.21 -11.13 -10.53
N ASP A 170 9.65 -11.44 -9.35
CA ASP A 170 10.36 -12.18 -8.29
C ASP A 170 10.93 -13.52 -8.77
N ARG A 171 10.31 -14.10 -9.81
CA ARG A 171 10.78 -15.35 -10.42
C ARG A 171 12.16 -15.20 -11.06
N LEU A 172 12.54 -14.01 -11.51
CA LEU A 172 13.87 -13.74 -12.07
C LEU A 172 14.97 -13.90 -11.01
N PHE A 173 14.62 -13.77 -9.72
CA PHE A 173 15.55 -13.88 -8.59
C PHE A 173 15.49 -15.24 -7.89
N GLY A 174 14.83 -16.24 -8.50
CA GLY A 174 14.80 -17.61 -7.99
C GLY A 174 13.79 -17.86 -6.86
N SER A 175 12.85 -16.94 -6.62
CA SER A 175 11.79 -17.15 -5.62
C SER A 175 10.91 -18.34 -6.03
N ARG A 176 11.04 -19.46 -5.33
CA ARG A 176 10.07 -20.57 -5.36
C ARG A 176 9.01 -20.32 -4.29
N TYR A 177 7.76 -20.61 -4.66
CA TYR A 177 6.55 -20.46 -3.85
C TYR A 177 6.66 -21.09 -2.47
#